data_AF-W7AUT9-F1
#
_entry.id   AF-W7AUT9-F1
#
_cell.length_a   1.000
_cell.length_b   1.000
_cell.length_c   1.000
_cell.angle_alpha   90.00
_cell.angle_beta   90.00
_cell.angle_gamma   90.00
#
_symmetry.space_group_name_H-M   'P 1'
#
loop_
_entity.id
_entity.type
_entity.pdbx_description
1 polymer ?
#
loop_
_entity_poly.entity_id
_entity_poly.type
_entity_poly.pdbx_seq_one_letter_code
_entity_poly.pdbx_strand_id
1 'polypeptide(L)' 'MSSLVNKVPLTERIAEKLISKERFQEDEESYEKVKYGMEVILINTMKIGLVYLVSLLMGVFFETLIVHFFFF' A
#
# COMPACT_ATOMS: atom_id res chain seq x y z
N MET A 1 19.67 -22.34 14.61
CA MET A 1 19.59 -21.02 13.93
C MET A 1 18.14 -20.83 13.55
N SER A 2 17.43 -19.96 14.27
CA SER A 2 15.96 -19.89 14.25
C SER A 2 15.45 -19.49 12.88
N SER A 3 14.44 -20.22 12.39
CA SER A 3 13.67 -19.94 11.19
C SER A 3 13.06 -18.54 11.28
N LEU A 4 13.79 -17.53 10.80
CA LEU A 4 13.20 -16.28 10.37
C LEU A 4 12.31 -16.63 9.18
N VAL A 5 11.06 -16.98 9.48
CA VAL A 5 9.98 -17.03 8.51
C VAL A 5 9.96 -15.66 7.88
N ASN A 6 10.58 -15.53 6.70
CA ASN A 6 10.47 -14.38 5.81
C ASN A 6 8.99 -14.28 5.46
N LYS A 7 8.24 -13.62 6.33
CA LYS A 7 6.81 -13.43 6.19
C LYS A 7 6.65 -12.33 5.16
N VAL A 8 6.72 -12.73 3.89
CA VAL A 8 6.53 -11.86 2.73
C VAL A 8 5.35 -10.91 3.04
N PRO A 9 5.58 -9.59 3.14
CA PRO A 9 4.56 -8.63 3.51
C PRO A 9 3.31 -8.75 2.62
N LEU A 10 2.14 -8.51 3.20
CA LEU A 10 0.88 -8.65 2.48
C LEU A 10 0.81 -7.74 1.25
N THR A 11 1.39 -6.54 1.35
CA THR A 11 1.48 -5.55 0.27
C THR A 11 2.30 -6.06 -0.89
N GLU A 12 3.40 -6.78 -0.62
CA GLU A 12 4.26 -7.41 -1.62
C GLU A 12 3.51 -8.49 -2.40
N ARG A 13 2.78 -9.37 -1.69
CA ARG A 13 1.94 -10.41 -2.33
C ARG A 13 0.82 -9.82 -3.19
N ILE A 14 0.26 -8.68 -2.78
CA ILE A 14 -0.78 -7.98 -3.53
C ILE A 14 -0.16 -7.29 -4.75
N ALA A 15 0.99 -6.64 -4.62
CA ALA A 15 1.71 -6.03 -5.72
C ALA A 15 2.10 -7.06 -6.79
N GLU A 16 2.58 -8.24 -6.38
CA GLU A 16 2.89 -9.36 -7.31
C GLU A 16 1.67 -9.87 -8.08
N LYS A 17 0.47 -9.84 -7.48
CA LYS A 17 -0.77 -10.19 -8.19
C LYS A 17 -1.25 -9.10 -9.13
N LEU A 18 -0.99 -7.84 -8.81
CA LEU A 18 -1.43 -6.69 -9.61
C LEU A 18 -0.52 -6.43 -10.81
N ILE A 19 0.77 -6.75 -10.69
CA ILE A 19 1.77 -6.53 -11.73
C ILE A 19 2.10 -7.88 -12.37
N SER A 20 1.70 -8.08 -13.63
CA SER A 20 2.08 -9.29 -14.36
C SER A 20 3.58 -9.32 -14.61
N LYS A 21 4.27 -10.31 -14.01
CA LYS A 21 5.70 -10.59 -14.26
C LYS A 21 6.01 -10.82 -15.74
N GLU A 22 5.05 -11.30 -16.53
CA GLU A 22 5.23 -11.54 -17.97
C GLU A 22 5.49 -10.26 -18.77
N ARG A 23 5.00 -9.10 -18.31
CA ARG A 23 5.22 -7.82 -19.00
C ARG A 23 6.63 -7.26 -18.84
N PHE A 24 7.40 -7.76 -17.88
CA PHE A 24 8.69 -7.18 -17.51
C PHE A 24 9.84 -8.20 -17.54
N GLN A 25 9.66 -9.33 -18.24
CA GLN A 25 10.68 -10.40 -18.30
C GLN A 25 12.02 -9.93 -18.91
N GLU A 26 12.01 -8.88 -19.73
CA GLU A 26 13.21 -8.35 -20.37
C GLU A 26 13.96 -7.30 -19.52
N ASP A 27 13.33 -6.78 -18.45
CA ASP A 27 13.89 -5.72 -17.60
C ASP A 27 13.48 -5.92 -16.12
N GLU A 28 14.24 -6.78 -15.44
CA GLU A 28 14.03 -7.15 -14.03
C GLU A 28 14.18 -5.95 -13.08
N GLU A 29 15.07 -5.00 -13.39
CA GLU A 29 15.24 -3.78 -12.60
C GLU A 29 13.98 -2.90 -12.66
N SER A 30 13.37 -2.80 -13.84
CA SER A 30 12.13 -2.05 -14.04
C SER A 30 10.93 -2.73 -13.37
N TYR A 31 10.88 -4.07 -13.37
CA TYR A 31 9.88 -4.81 -12.59
C TYR A 31 9.95 -4.49 -11.10
N GLU A 32 11.14 -4.52 -10.51
CA GLU A 32 11.34 -4.25 -9.08
C GLU A 32 10.95 -2.82 -8.71
N LYS A 33 11.29 -1.83 -9.53
CA LYS A 33 10.87 -0.43 -9.33
C LYS A 33 9.35 -0.28 -9.31
N VAL A 34 8.65 -0.93 -10.25
CA VAL A 34 7.18 -0.87 -10.34
C VAL A 34 6.53 -1.61 -9.18
N LYS A 35 7.06 -2.78 -8.79
CA LYS A 35 6.62 -3.52 -7.60
C LYS A 35 6.74 -2.67 -6.34
N TYR A 36 7.90 -2.06 -6.12
CA TYR A 36 8.12 -1.17 -4.98
C TYR A 36 7.18 0.04 -4.99
N GLY A 37 7.02 0.70 -6.15
CA GLY A 37 6.07 1.80 -6.30
C GLY A 37 4.63 1.40 -5.94
N MET A 38 4.23 0.18 -6.35
CA MET A 38 2.91 -0.34 -6.03
C MET A 38 2.73 -0.64 -4.54
N GLU A 39 3.76 -1.17 -3.88
CA GLU A 39 3.73 -1.37 -2.43
C GLU A 39 3.55 -0.05 -1.67
N VAL A 40 4.26 1.01 -2.06
CA VAL A 40 4.14 2.34 -1.43
C VAL A 40 2.71 2.88 -1.56
N ILE A 41 2.11 2.77 -2.76
CA ILE A 41 0.73 3.19 -2.99
C ILE A 41 -0.22 2.37 -2.11
N LEU A 42 -0.09 1.03 -2.09
CA LEU A 42 -0.94 0.16 -1.29
C LEU A 42 -0.88 0.51 0.21
N ILE A 43 0.33 0.74 0.73
CA ILE A 43 0.54 1.13 2.13
C ILE A 43 -0.18 2.45 2.43
N ASN A 44 -0.02 3.45 1.56
CA ASN A 44 -0.64 4.76 1.78
C ASN A 44 -2.16 4.71 1.63
N THR A 45 -2.70 3.96 0.68
CA THR A 45 -4.14 3.72 0.56
C THR A 45 -4.70 3.04 1.81
N MET A 46 -4.01 2.03 2.35
CA MET A 46 -4.42 1.38 3.59
C MET A 46 -4.40 2.35 4.78
N LYS A 47 -3.38 3.19 4.91
CA LYS A 47 -3.30 4.22 5.96
C LYS A 47 -4.45 5.21 5.87
N ILE A 48 -4.70 5.75 4.68
CA ILE A 48 -5.80 6.70 4.42
C ILE A 48 -7.15 6.03 4.75
N GLY A 49 -7.36 4.81 4.25
CA GLY A 49 -8.56 4.03 4.53
C GLY A 49 -8.77 3.79 6.01
N LEU A 50 -7.71 3.46 6.76
CA LEU A 50 -7.78 3.24 8.20
C LEU A 50 -8.10 4.53 8.97
N VAL A 51 -7.48 5.66 8.62
CA VAL A 51 -7.77 6.97 9.23
C VAL A 51 -9.23 7.36 9.02
N TYR A 52 -9.74 7.21 7.79
CA TYR A 52 -11.13 7.52 7.49
C TYR A 52 -12.13 6.54 8.10
N LEU A 53 -11.77 5.26 8.21
CA LEU A 53 -12.61 4.27 8.89
C LEU A 53 -12.71 4.59 10.39
N VAL A 54 -11.59 4.93 11.03
CA VAL A 54 -11.58 5.32 12.45
C VAL A 54 -12.37 6.61 12.67
N SER A 55 -12.20 7.62 11.82
CA SER A 55 -12.94 8.88 11.96
C SER A 55 -14.45 8.70 11.77
N LEU A 56 -14.86 7.80 10.87
CA LEU A 56 -16.25 7.42 10.68
C LEU A 56 -16.83 6.73 11.92
N LEU A 57 -16.09 5.80 12.52
CA LEU A 57 -16.51 5.13 13.77
C LEU A 57 -16.60 6.09 14.97
N MET A 58 -15.74 7.11 15.00
CA MET A 58 -15.74 8.14 16.04
C MET A 58 -16.75 9.27 15.79
N GLY A 59 -17.42 9.28 14.64
CA GLY A 59 -18.39 10.33 14.28
C GLY A 59 -17.77 11.67 13.89
N VAL A 60 -16.46 11.74 13.65
CA VAL A 60 -15.69 12.96 13.31
C VAL A 60 -15.19 12.95 11.86
N PHE A 61 -15.92 12.25 10.98
CA PHE A 61 -15.50 12.01 9.60
C PHE A 61 -15.34 13.30 8.80
N PHE A 62 -16.32 14.21 8.88
CA PHE A 62 -16.31 15.45 8.11
C PHE A 62 -15.22 16.41 8.57
N GLU A 63 -14.98 16.52 9.88
CA GLU A 63 -13.89 17.30 10.46
C GLU A 63 -12.54 16.75 9.99
N THR A 64 -12.39 15.42 10.02
CA THR A 64 -11.18 14.74 9.53
C THR A 64 -10.97 15.01 8.04
N LEU A 65 -12.04 14.98 7.24
CA LEU A 65 -11.99 15.25 5.80
C LEU A 65 -11.59 16.70 5.50
N ILE A 66 -12.16 17.67 6.23
CA ILE A 66 -11.81 19.09 6.09
C ILE A 66 -10.33 19.32 6.43
N VAL A 67 -9.85 18.77 7.55
CA VAL A 67 -8.44 18.89 7.96
C VAL A 67 -7.52 18.26 6.93
N HIS A 68 -7.90 17.10 6.39
CA HIS A 68 -7.13 16.42 5.35
C HIS A 68 -7.01 17.29 4.09
N PHE A 69 -8.09 17.88 3.59
CA PHE A 69 -8.06 18.76 2.40
C PHE A 69 -7.33 20.09 2.62
N PHE A 70 -7.20 20.55 3.86
CA PHE A 70 -6.57 21.83 4.16
C PHE A 70 -5.04 21.72 4.31
N PHE A 71 -4.54 20.53 4.69
CA PHE A 71 -3.12 20.27 4.91
C PHE A 71 -2.43 19.53 3.76
N PHE A 72 -3.19 19.00 2.79
CA PHE A 72 -2.70 18.28 1.60
C PHE A 72 -2.99 19.07 0.32
#